data_AF-A0A2K3PLL4-F1
#
_entry.id   AF-A0A2K3PLL4-F1
#
_cell.length_a   1.000
_cell.length_b   1.000
_cell.length_c   1.000
_cell.angle_alpha   90.00
_cell.angle_beta   90.00
_cell.angle_gamma   90.00
#
_symmetry.space_group_name_H-M   'P 1'
#
loop_
_entity.id
_entity.type
_entity.pdbx_description
1 polymer ?
#
loop_
_entity_poly.entity_id
_entity_poly.type
_entity_poly.pdbx_seq_one_letter_code
_entity_poly.pdbx_strand_id
1 'polypeptide(L)'
;DDEEKETLAREALNSLSKVPESADLRTVCKRFEDLRFYEAVVCLPLQKAQAIDPAGDAYNDEIDATVREQALAQREQCYEIIISALRSLKGDTLRKEFGSPIRSASQSALDPASRKTYISQIVQLGVQSPDRIFHEYLYQAMIDLGLENELLEYGGPDLLSFLQSAGRKPIHEVRAVTATTSPMGQSGAPMSPNQVKYYELLARYYVLKRQHMLAAHALLRLAGRPSTDGIPTLEQRSIIYDVKLNLLSDMNDIMFKTVKIPHWPRCQYLSNGVLQAKNANNSDGLVGSTQSSSDTGLLDMLEGKLAVLRFQIKIKEELEAMASSSEVLHSTSNSVENGLVPETSSTVDANFANAAREKANELSSDLKSITQLYNEYAVPFKLWETCLEMLYFANYSADSDRSIVRETWARLLDQAISRGGIAEACSVLKRVGPRLYPGDGTVLQLDIICLHLEKAGLERLNSGVESVGDEDVARALVFACKGAAEPVLNAYDQLLSNGAILPSPNLRLRMLRSVLVVLREWAMSIYSHRMGTGAPGSSLLLGGGFSLERTVASQGIRDKITSVANRYMTEVRRLALPQSQTEAVYRGFKELEESLISPHSFNRF
;
A
#
# COMPACT_ATOMS: atom_id res chain seq x y z
N ASP A 1 -7.02 -57.54 3.83
CA ASP A 1 -8.21 -56.70 3.63
C ASP A 1 -8.19 -55.46 4.47
N ASP A 2 -8.29 -54.30 3.84
CA ASP A 2 -8.61 -53.05 4.54
C ASP A 2 -10.14 -52.80 4.57
N GLU A 3 -10.88 -53.31 3.58
CA GLU A 3 -12.36 -53.28 3.58
C GLU A 3 -12.96 -54.11 4.73
N GLU A 4 -12.45 -55.32 5.00
CA GLU A 4 -12.91 -56.12 6.15
C GLU A 4 -12.60 -55.47 7.50
N LYS A 5 -11.49 -54.72 7.61
CA LYS A 5 -11.19 -53.96 8.83
C LYS A 5 -12.17 -52.80 9.02
N GLU A 6 -12.55 -52.15 7.94
CA GLU A 6 -13.51 -51.05 7.97
C GLU A 6 -14.93 -51.54 8.32
N THR A 7 -15.37 -52.69 7.79
CA THR A 7 -16.66 -53.29 8.15
C THR A 7 -16.70 -53.66 9.63
N LEU A 8 -15.65 -54.30 10.14
CA LEU A 8 -15.52 -54.63 11.57
C LEU A 8 -15.48 -53.36 12.44
N ALA A 9 -14.78 -52.31 12.01
CA ALA A 9 -14.76 -51.03 12.73
C ALA A 9 -16.14 -50.37 12.79
N ARG A 10 -16.93 -50.47 11.71
CA ARG A 10 -18.30 -49.94 11.64
C ARG A 10 -19.28 -50.76 12.51
N GLU A 11 -19.12 -52.09 12.56
CA GLU A 11 -19.88 -52.94 13.49
C GLU A 11 -19.54 -52.63 14.95
N ALA A 12 -18.25 -52.41 15.26
CA ALA A 12 -17.81 -52.00 16.59
C ALA A 12 -18.41 -50.65 16.99
N LEU A 13 -18.43 -49.67 16.07
CA LEU A 13 -19.10 -48.38 16.27
C LEU A 13 -20.60 -48.56 16.60
N ASN A 14 -21.32 -49.43 15.87
CA ASN A 14 -22.75 -49.67 16.11
C ASN A 14 -23.04 -50.38 17.44
N SER A 15 -22.13 -51.21 17.91
CA SER A 15 -22.23 -51.83 19.24
C SER A 15 -21.96 -50.82 20.36
N LEU A 16 -20.94 -49.96 20.19
CA LEU A 16 -20.53 -48.97 21.18
C LEU A 16 -21.50 -47.78 21.27
N SER A 17 -22.14 -47.39 20.17
CA SER A 17 -23.14 -46.32 20.16
C SER A 17 -24.38 -46.64 21.00
N LYS A 18 -24.64 -47.92 21.28
CA LYS A 18 -25.73 -48.37 22.16
C LYS A 18 -25.44 -48.14 23.64
N VAL A 19 -24.17 -47.94 24.02
CA VAL A 19 -23.75 -47.79 25.42
C VAL A 19 -22.75 -46.63 25.60
N PRO A 20 -23.16 -45.38 25.31
CA PRO A 20 -22.25 -44.23 25.29
C PRO A 20 -21.68 -43.88 26.67
N GLU A 21 -22.41 -44.16 27.75
CA GLU A 21 -22.04 -43.75 29.12
C GLU A 21 -20.97 -44.64 29.76
N SER A 22 -21.02 -45.96 29.55
CA SER A 22 -20.17 -46.92 30.26
C SER A 22 -18.82 -47.20 29.59
N ALA A 23 -18.62 -46.70 28.36
CA ALA A 23 -17.39 -46.94 27.60
C ALA A 23 -16.27 -45.96 28.00
N ASP A 24 -15.05 -46.49 28.18
CA ASP A 24 -13.83 -45.69 28.25
C ASP A 24 -13.46 -45.16 26.85
N LEU A 25 -14.11 -44.06 26.47
CA LEU A 25 -13.97 -43.46 25.15
C LEU A 25 -12.54 -43.03 24.83
N ARG A 26 -11.70 -42.70 25.82
CA ARG A 26 -10.30 -42.30 25.54
C ARG A 26 -9.51 -43.45 24.96
N THR A 27 -9.60 -44.62 25.57
CA THR A 27 -8.91 -45.83 25.10
C THR A 27 -9.51 -46.32 23.77
N VAL A 28 -10.84 -46.31 23.66
CA VAL A 28 -11.53 -46.79 22.47
C VAL A 28 -11.30 -45.88 21.26
N CYS A 29 -11.41 -44.56 21.41
CA CYS A 29 -11.13 -43.61 20.33
C CYS A 29 -9.67 -43.66 19.88
N LYS A 30 -8.73 -43.92 20.79
CA LYS A 30 -7.32 -44.12 20.42
C LYS A 30 -7.12 -45.36 19.53
N ARG A 31 -7.85 -46.44 19.75
CA ARG A 31 -7.84 -47.62 18.87
C ARG A 31 -8.44 -47.32 17.50
N PHE A 32 -9.53 -46.56 17.45
CA PHE A 32 -10.09 -46.11 16.17
C PHE A 32 -9.17 -45.13 15.43
N GLU A 33 -8.44 -44.28 16.15
CA GLU A 33 -7.39 -43.42 15.59
C GLU A 33 -6.24 -44.25 14.99
N ASP A 34 -5.77 -45.29 15.68
CA ASP A 34 -4.77 -46.24 15.17
C ASP A 34 -5.25 -46.93 13.87
N LEU A 35 -6.56 -47.21 13.78
CA LEU A 35 -7.22 -47.77 12.60
C LEU A 35 -7.57 -46.73 11.53
N ARG A 36 -7.28 -45.44 11.76
CA ARG A 36 -7.66 -44.31 10.88
C ARG A 36 -9.15 -44.18 10.60
N PHE A 37 -9.98 -44.73 11.49
CA PHE A 37 -11.44 -44.69 11.39
C PHE A 37 -11.99 -43.50 12.19
N TYR A 38 -11.79 -42.29 11.65
CA TYR A 38 -12.12 -41.04 12.35
C TYR A 38 -13.63 -40.78 12.49
N GLU A 39 -14.47 -41.51 11.77
CA GLU A 39 -15.92 -41.47 11.94
C GLU A 39 -16.34 -41.84 13.37
N ALA A 40 -15.79 -42.93 13.91
CA ALA A 40 -16.06 -43.34 15.29
C ALA A 40 -15.49 -42.35 16.32
N VAL A 41 -14.32 -41.75 16.02
CA VAL A 41 -13.64 -40.79 16.89
C VAL A 41 -14.46 -39.52 17.09
N VAL A 42 -15.30 -39.14 16.11
CA VAL A 42 -16.20 -37.98 16.21
C VAL A 42 -17.56 -38.38 16.77
N CYS A 43 -18.18 -39.43 16.25
CA CYS A 43 -19.56 -39.80 16.60
C CYS A 43 -19.69 -40.25 18.07
N LEU A 44 -18.75 -41.07 18.58
CA LEU A 44 -18.88 -41.62 19.94
C LEU A 44 -18.77 -40.54 21.04
N PRO A 45 -17.80 -39.61 21.01
CA PRO A 45 -17.75 -38.55 22.02
C PRO A 45 -18.94 -37.58 21.94
N LEU A 46 -19.46 -37.26 20.75
CA LEU A 46 -20.65 -36.41 20.61
C LEU A 46 -21.91 -37.08 21.16
N GLN A 47 -22.10 -38.37 20.89
CA GLN A 47 -23.21 -39.14 21.46
C GLN A 47 -23.11 -39.20 23.00
N LYS A 48 -21.91 -39.38 23.54
CA LYS A 48 -21.70 -39.35 24.99
C LYS A 48 -21.96 -37.97 25.60
N ALA A 49 -21.50 -36.90 24.96
CA ALA A 49 -21.79 -35.53 25.40
C ALA A 49 -23.31 -35.28 25.50
N GLN A 50 -24.08 -35.79 24.53
CA GLN A 50 -25.54 -35.69 24.54
C GLN A 50 -26.21 -36.57 25.59
N ALA A 51 -25.65 -37.76 25.88
CA ALA A 51 -26.17 -38.66 26.91
C ALA A 51 -25.89 -38.15 28.33
N ILE A 52 -24.75 -37.50 28.56
CA ILE A 52 -24.37 -36.92 29.86
C ILE A 52 -25.25 -35.72 30.22
N ASP A 53 -25.65 -34.92 29.22
CA ASP A 53 -26.53 -33.77 29.40
C ASP A 53 -27.80 -33.90 28.53
N PRO A 54 -28.76 -34.76 28.93
CA PRO A 54 -30.01 -34.96 28.20
C PRO A 54 -31.02 -33.83 28.45
N ALA A 55 -30.91 -33.13 29.59
CA ALA A 55 -31.75 -31.99 29.92
C ALA A 55 -31.39 -30.73 29.12
N GLY A 56 -30.17 -30.68 28.58
CA GLY A 56 -29.66 -29.53 27.85
C GLY A 56 -29.32 -28.37 28.79
N ASP A 57 -28.90 -28.67 30.02
CA ASP A 57 -28.57 -27.69 31.05
C ASP A 57 -27.43 -26.77 30.59
N ALA A 58 -26.54 -27.28 29.73
CA ALA A 58 -25.46 -26.50 29.12
C ALA A 58 -25.97 -25.39 28.18
N TYR A 59 -27.17 -25.52 27.60
CA TYR A 59 -27.79 -24.55 26.69
C TYR A 59 -28.69 -23.55 27.40
N ASN A 60 -29.00 -23.78 28.69
CA ASN A 60 -30.02 -23.02 29.38
C ASN A 60 -29.42 -21.84 30.17
N ASP A 61 -29.60 -20.63 29.65
CA ASP A 61 -29.14 -19.40 30.28
C ASP A 61 -29.89 -19.06 31.59
N GLU A 62 -31.06 -19.68 31.84
CA GLU A 62 -31.92 -19.42 32.99
C GLU A 62 -31.59 -20.26 34.24
N ILE A 63 -30.73 -21.27 34.11
CA ILE A 63 -30.27 -22.11 35.22
C ILE A 63 -29.10 -21.43 35.96
N ASP A 64 -28.90 -21.83 37.22
CA ASP A 64 -27.75 -21.40 38.00
C ASP A 64 -26.43 -21.58 37.23
N ALA A 65 -25.61 -20.53 37.27
CA ALA A 65 -24.37 -20.46 36.49
C ALA A 65 -23.41 -21.61 36.83
N THR A 66 -23.38 -22.07 38.09
CA THR A 66 -22.45 -23.13 38.50
C THR A 66 -22.86 -24.50 37.95
N VAL A 67 -24.17 -24.76 37.86
CA VAL A 67 -24.70 -26.00 37.29
C VAL A 67 -24.47 -26.03 35.77
N ARG A 68 -24.70 -24.89 35.10
CA ARG A 68 -24.40 -24.75 33.67
C ARG A 68 -22.92 -24.93 33.37
N GLU A 69 -22.03 -24.34 34.16
CA GLU A 69 -20.57 -24.50 34.02
C GLU A 69 -20.13 -25.95 34.21
N GLN A 70 -20.74 -26.69 35.16
CA GLN A 70 -20.45 -28.11 35.35
C GLN A 70 -20.91 -28.96 34.16
N ALA A 71 -22.11 -28.71 33.63
CA ALA A 71 -22.62 -29.40 32.43
C ALA A 71 -21.74 -29.12 31.20
N LEU A 72 -21.30 -27.87 31.02
CA LEU A 72 -20.35 -27.47 29.98
C LEU A 72 -19.01 -28.22 30.14
N ALA A 73 -18.42 -28.21 31.33
CA ALA A 73 -17.14 -28.88 31.60
C ALA A 73 -17.20 -30.39 31.32
N GLN A 74 -18.33 -31.05 31.59
CA GLN A 74 -18.53 -32.46 31.29
C GLN A 74 -18.62 -32.72 29.77
N ARG A 75 -19.30 -31.84 29.02
CA ARG A 75 -19.36 -31.90 27.55
C ARG A 75 -17.97 -31.65 26.94
N GLU A 76 -17.24 -30.64 27.42
CA GLU A 76 -15.88 -30.32 26.96
C GLU A 76 -14.89 -31.50 27.12
N GLN A 77 -15.01 -32.28 28.20
CA GLN A 77 -14.20 -33.49 28.38
C GLN A 77 -14.40 -34.53 27.27
N CYS A 78 -15.60 -34.57 26.66
CA CYS A 78 -15.88 -35.43 25.52
C CYS A 78 -15.29 -34.83 24.24
N TYR A 79 -15.46 -33.52 24.03
CA TYR A 79 -14.91 -32.83 22.86
C TYR A 79 -13.38 -32.88 22.78
N GLU A 80 -12.69 -32.82 23.93
CA GLU A 80 -11.23 -32.94 24.00
C GLU A 80 -10.69 -34.23 23.36
N ILE A 81 -11.46 -35.31 23.33
CA ILE A 81 -11.06 -36.55 22.65
C ILE A 81 -10.93 -36.28 21.14
N ILE A 82 -11.88 -35.55 20.56
CA ILE A 82 -11.88 -35.17 19.14
C ILE A 82 -10.74 -34.20 18.85
N ILE A 83 -10.55 -33.18 19.71
CA ILE A 83 -9.46 -32.20 19.55
C ILE A 83 -8.09 -32.85 19.69
N SER A 84 -7.94 -33.86 20.56
CA SER A 84 -6.70 -34.62 20.70
C SER A 84 -6.34 -35.37 19.41
N ALA A 85 -7.32 -35.93 18.70
CA ALA A 85 -7.12 -36.55 17.40
C ALA A 85 -6.74 -35.53 16.32
N LEU A 86 -7.36 -34.34 16.32
CA LEU A 86 -6.97 -33.23 15.43
C LEU A 86 -5.53 -32.77 15.70
N ARG A 87 -5.14 -32.67 16.97
CA ARG A 87 -3.77 -32.33 17.38
C ARG A 87 -2.75 -33.38 16.92
N SER A 88 -3.09 -34.66 17.06
CA SER A 88 -2.30 -35.79 16.58
C SER A 88 -2.11 -35.76 15.06
N LEU A 89 -3.18 -35.49 14.31
CA LEU A 89 -3.15 -35.37 12.84
C LEU A 89 -2.36 -34.18 12.32
N LYS A 90 -2.44 -33.03 13.00
CA LYS A 90 -1.63 -31.84 12.65
C LYS A 90 -0.13 -32.11 12.82
N GLY A 91 0.22 -32.93 13.83
CA GLY A 91 1.59 -33.22 14.23
C GLY A 91 2.14 -32.12 15.14
N ASP A 92 2.72 -32.50 16.27
CA ASP A 92 3.35 -31.58 17.21
C ASP A 92 4.42 -30.74 16.51
N THR A 93 4.10 -29.47 16.27
CA THR A 93 5.01 -28.46 15.73
C THR A 93 6.05 -28.01 16.76
N LEU A 94 5.95 -28.48 18.01
CA LEU A 94 6.81 -28.13 19.14
C LEU A 94 8.07 -29.03 19.31
N ARG A 95 8.24 -30.07 18.48
CA ARG A 95 9.36 -31.03 18.61
C ARG A 95 10.56 -30.76 17.68
N LYS A 96 10.80 -29.49 17.33
CA LYS A 96 11.94 -29.09 16.47
C LYS A 96 13.01 -28.24 17.13
N GLU A 97 12.93 -28.01 18.44
CA GLU A 97 14.02 -27.37 19.17
C GLU A 97 14.64 -28.36 20.17
N PHE A 98 15.95 -28.57 20.01
CA PHE A 98 16.86 -29.34 20.86
C PHE A 98 16.82 -30.89 20.78
N GLY A 99 17.61 -31.39 19.82
CA GLY A 99 18.57 -32.49 19.94
C GLY A 99 18.25 -33.71 20.81
N SER A 100 17.85 -34.81 20.17
CA SER A 100 18.46 -36.16 20.28
C SER A 100 17.61 -37.20 19.53
N PRO A 101 18.19 -38.10 18.70
CA PRO A 101 17.42 -39.14 18.02
C PRO A 101 17.30 -40.36 18.94
N ILE A 102 16.33 -40.36 19.86
CA ILE A 102 15.95 -41.59 20.58
C ILE A 102 14.50 -41.95 20.24
N ARG A 103 14.43 -43.03 19.45
CA ARG A 103 13.29 -43.79 18.95
C ARG A 103 11.99 -43.66 19.74
N SER A 104 10.94 -43.20 19.07
CA SER A 104 9.58 -43.73 19.20
C SER A 104 9.09 -44.14 17.81
N ALA A 105 9.54 -45.30 17.34
CA ALA A 105 9.19 -45.89 16.06
C ALA A 105 7.79 -46.53 16.13
N SER A 106 6.71 -45.75 15.98
CA SER A 106 5.34 -46.28 15.73
C SER A 106 4.34 -45.24 15.21
N GLN A 107 4.76 -44.17 14.51
CA GLN A 107 3.83 -43.37 13.72
C GLN A 107 4.26 -43.52 12.27
N SER A 108 3.49 -44.32 11.51
CA SER A 108 3.56 -44.33 10.06
C SER A 108 3.50 -42.88 9.58
N ALA A 109 4.54 -42.44 8.88
CA ALA A 109 4.64 -41.08 8.37
C ALA A 109 3.56 -40.88 7.31
N LEU A 110 2.34 -40.55 7.75
CA LEU A 110 1.22 -40.25 6.87
C LEU A 110 1.62 -39.08 5.97
N ASP A 111 1.33 -39.23 4.68
CA ASP A 111 1.57 -38.16 3.73
C ASP A 111 0.69 -36.94 4.08
N PRO A 112 1.13 -35.71 3.71
CA PRO A 112 0.39 -34.50 4.03
C PRO A 112 -1.04 -34.46 3.43
N ALA A 113 -1.29 -35.12 2.29
CA ALA A 113 -2.59 -35.10 1.64
C ALA A 113 -3.60 -35.97 2.40
N SER A 114 -3.21 -37.17 2.82
CA SER A 114 -4.02 -38.06 3.67
C SER A 114 -4.34 -37.39 5.01
N ARG A 115 -3.38 -36.68 5.62
CA ARG A 115 -3.64 -35.88 6.83
C ARG A 115 -4.71 -34.81 6.61
N LYS A 116 -4.62 -34.07 5.49
CA LYS A 116 -5.66 -33.09 5.13
C LYS A 116 -7.03 -33.74 4.95
N THR A 117 -7.10 -34.91 4.30
CA THR A 117 -8.35 -35.67 4.11
C THR A 117 -8.96 -36.12 5.44
N TYR A 118 -8.16 -36.58 6.39
CA TYR A 118 -8.67 -36.98 7.71
C TYR A 118 -9.11 -35.78 8.55
N ILE A 119 -8.37 -34.66 8.49
CA ILE A 119 -8.78 -33.41 9.16
C ILE A 119 -10.11 -32.92 8.57
N SER A 120 -10.25 -32.90 7.24
CA SER A 120 -11.50 -32.48 6.61
C SER A 120 -12.67 -33.41 6.95
N GLN A 121 -12.43 -34.73 7.02
CA GLN A 121 -13.44 -35.70 7.46
C GLN A 121 -13.91 -35.42 8.88
N ILE A 122 -12.99 -35.20 9.84
CA ILE A 122 -13.34 -34.88 11.23
C ILE A 122 -14.18 -33.60 11.30
N VAL A 123 -13.77 -32.55 10.61
CA VAL A 123 -14.46 -31.25 10.62
C VAL A 123 -15.85 -31.37 10.01
N GLN A 124 -15.99 -32.05 8.87
CA GLN A 124 -17.27 -32.24 8.21
C GLN A 124 -18.25 -33.05 9.06
N LEU A 125 -17.80 -34.15 9.67
CA LEU A 125 -18.63 -34.95 10.58
C LEU A 125 -19.00 -34.16 11.84
N GLY A 126 -18.07 -33.36 12.35
CA GLY A 126 -18.30 -32.52 13.50
C GLY A 126 -19.38 -31.45 13.26
N VAL A 127 -19.27 -30.74 12.14
CA VAL A 127 -20.20 -29.68 11.72
C VAL A 127 -21.60 -30.20 11.35
N GLN A 128 -21.72 -31.48 10.97
CA GLN A 128 -23.01 -32.13 10.76
C GLN A 128 -23.77 -32.39 12.06
N SER A 129 -23.09 -32.29 13.22
CA SER A 129 -23.74 -32.44 14.51
C SER A 129 -24.69 -31.27 14.79
N PRO A 130 -25.79 -31.49 15.52
CA PRO A 130 -26.68 -30.40 15.95
C PRO A 130 -26.12 -29.61 17.15
N ASP A 131 -24.94 -29.98 17.67
CA ASP A 131 -24.38 -29.47 18.90
C ASP A 131 -23.64 -28.14 18.69
N ARG A 132 -24.31 -27.03 18.99
CA ARG A 132 -23.75 -25.68 18.80
C ARG A 132 -22.57 -25.39 19.74
N ILE A 133 -22.58 -25.95 20.95
CA ILE A 133 -21.50 -25.73 21.93
C ILE A 133 -20.23 -26.41 21.42
N PHE A 134 -20.38 -27.62 20.86
CA PHE A 134 -19.28 -28.30 20.20
C PHE A 134 -18.72 -27.49 19.02
N HIS A 135 -19.56 -26.86 18.20
CA HIS A 135 -19.07 -26.05 17.07
C HIS A 135 -18.21 -24.87 17.54
N GLU A 136 -18.63 -24.13 18.57
CA GLU A 136 -17.82 -23.03 19.13
C GLU A 136 -16.48 -23.55 19.66
N TYR A 137 -16.51 -24.68 20.38
CA TYR A 137 -15.32 -25.32 20.93
C TYR A 137 -14.36 -25.82 19.83
N LEU A 138 -14.90 -26.44 18.78
CA LEU A 138 -14.16 -26.92 17.61
C LEU A 138 -13.50 -25.76 16.86
N TYR A 139 -14.25 -24.68 16.58
CA TYR A 139 -13.72 -23.52 15.86
C TYR A 139 -12.59 -22.84 16.64
N GLN A 140 -12.76 -22.67 17.96
CA GLN A 140 -11.72 -22.13 18.82
C GLN A 140 -10.46 -23.02 18.80
N ALA A 141 -10.63 -24.33 18.99
CA ALA A 141 -9.52 -25.28 18.95
C ALA A 141 -8.80 -25.29 17.59
N MET A 142 -9.52 -25.21 16.47
CA MET A 142 -8.91 -25.14 15.14
C MET A 142 -8.12 -23.85 14.93
N ILE A 143 -8.59 -22.72 15.47
CA ILE A 143 -7.87 -21.44 15.43
C ILE A 143 -6.57 -21.52 16.24
N ASP A 144 -6.62 -22.10 17.45
CA ASP A 144 -5.46 -22.26 18.33
C ASP A 144 -4.45 -23.27 17.75
N LEU A 145 -4.97 -24.31 17.10
CA LEU A 145 -4.19 -25.24 16.29
C LEU A 145 -3.80 -24.68 14.92
N GLY A 146 -4.10 -23.43 14.55
CA GLY A 146 -3.69 -22.86 13.26
C GLY A 146 -4.21 -23.60 12.00
N LEU A 147 -5.30 -24.36 12.13
CA LEU A 147 -6.00 -25.04 11.04
C LEU A 147 -7.02 -24.11 10.36
N GLU A 148 -6.58 -22.88 10.09
CA GLU A 148 -7.44 -21.77 9.64
C GLU A 148 -7.98 -22.00 8.22
N ASN A 149 -7.18 -22.62 7.35
CA ASN A 149 -7.57 -22.89 5.96
C ASN A 149 -8.70 -23.92 5.92
N GLU A 150 -8.53 -25.01 6.69
CA GLU A 150 -9.50 -26.09 6.82
C GLU A 150 -10.79 -25.58 7.48
N LEU A 151 -10.68 -24.71 8.49
CA LEU A 151 -11.83 -24.07 9.13
C LEU A 151 -12.65 -23.25 8.13
N LEU A 152 -11.99 -22.45 7.29
CA LEU A 152 -12.66 -21.60 6.31
C LEU A 152 -13.26 -22.40 5.14
N GLU A 153 -12.67 -23.55 4.81
CA GLU A 153 -13.14 -24.43 3.72
C GLU A 153 -14.32 -25.31 4.15
N TYR A 154 -14.26 -25.91 5.35
CA TYR A 154 -15.20 -26.95 5.82
C TYR A 154 -16.08 -26.53 7.01
N GLY A 155 -15.96 -25.30 7.51
CA GLY A 155 -16.75 -24.81 8.64
C GLY A 155 -18.26 -24.75 8.36
N GLY A 156 -19.04 -24.83 9.42
CA GLY A 156 -20.50 -24.85 9.38
C GLY A 156 -21.17 -23.51 9.11
N PRO A 157 -22.51 -23.51 8.98
CA PRO A 157 -23.28 -22.29 8.72
C PRO A 157 -23.21 -21.26 9.87
N ASP A 158 -22.85 -21.71 11.06
CA ASP A 158 -22.70 -20.91 12.28
C ASP A 158 -21.30 -20.28 12.46
N LEU A 159 -20.31 -20.66 11.63
CA LEU A 159 -18.95 -20.10 11.67
C LEU A 159 -18.96 -18.57 11.57
N LEU A 160 -19.82 -18.01 10.71
CA LEU A 160 -19.93 -16.57 10.55
C LEU A 160 -20.36 -15.89 11.86
N SER A 161 -21.40 -16.44 12.50
CA SER A 161 -21.93 -15.93 13.77
C SER A 161 -20.90 -16.03 14.89
N PHE A 162 -20.13 -17.12 14.92
CA PHE A 162 -19.01 -17.30 15.84
C PHE A 162 -17.91 -16.25 15.63
N LEU A 163 -17.40 -16.07 14.40
CA LEU A 163 -16.35 -15.09 14.12
C LEU A 163 -16.80 -13.66 14.44
N GLN A 164 -18.07 -13.33 14.18
CA GLN A 164 -18.65 -12.03 14.52
C GLN A 164 -18.80 -11.82 16.03
N SER A 165 -19.20 -12.85 16.79
CA SER A 165 -19.36 -12.76 18.24
C SER A 165 -18.01 -12.72 18.96
N ALA A 166 -17.07 -13.58 18.56
CA ALA A 166 -15.70 -13.63 19.07
C ALA A 166 -14.92 -12.35 18.77
N GLY A 167 -15.14 -11.73 17.60
CA GLY A 167 -14.58 -10.43 17.26
C GLY A 167 -15.19 -9.24 18.03
N ARG A 168 -16.35 -9.41 18.70
CA ARG A 168 -17.00 -8.35 19.50
C ARG A 168 -16.77 -8.48 21.01
N LYS A 169 -16.57 -9.70 21.53
CA LYS A 169 -16.36 -9.93 22.96
C LYS A 169 -14.92 -9.57 23.36
N PRO A 170 -14.67 -8.63 24.28
CA PRO A 170 -13.43 -8.64 25.05
C PRO A 170 -13.52 -9.87 25.96
N ILE A 171 -12.55 -10.78 25.84
CA ILE A 171 -12.49 -11.95 26.71
C ILE A 171 -12.36 -11.44 28.15
N HIS A 172 -13.20 -11.97 29.02
CA HIS A 172 -13.37 -11.64 30.43
C HIS A 172 -12.03 -11.57 31.18
N GLU A 173 -11.54 -10.37 31.48
CA GLU A 173 -10.81 -10.09 32.71
C GLU A 173 -11.71 -9.28 33.65
N VAL A 174 -11.60 -9.61 34.93
CA VAL A 174 -12.61 -9.43 35.97
C VAL A 174 -12.85 -7.96 36.35
N ARG A 175 -14.11 -7.52 36.20
CA ARG A 175 -14.88 -6.62 37.08
C ARG A 175 -14.30 -5.23 37.42
N ALA A 176 -14.92 -4.18 36.88
CA ALA A 176 -15.57 -3.16 37.71
C ALA A 176 -16.74 -2.51 36.95
N VAL A 177 -17.84 -2.36 37.68
CA VAL A 177 -19.18 -2.02 37.24
C VAL A 177 -19.35 -0.50 37.20
N THR A 178 -19.90 0.05 36.12
CA THR A 178 -21.00 1.03 36.21
C THR A 178 -21.66 1.22 34.84
N ALA A 179 -22.98 1.16 34.89
CA ALA A 179 -23.88 1.06 33.75
C ALA A 179 -24.21 2.43 33.14
N THR A 180 -24.95 2.33 32.02
CA THR A 180 -25.79 3.36 31.39
C THR A 180 -25.07 4.52 30.70
N THR A 181 -24.84 4.36 29.40
CA THR A 181 -25.42 5.18 28.32
C THR A 181 -24.91 4.62 26.99
N SER A 182 -25.76 4.55 25.96
CA SER A 182 -25.37 4.22 24.58
C SER A 182 -24.11 4.98 24.16
N PRO A 183 -23.22 4.41 23.34
CA PRO A 183 -22.79 5.22 22.19
C PRO A 183 -22.34 4.43 20.94
N MET A 184 -22.92 4.80 19.79
CA MET A 184 -22.12 5.04 18.59
C MET A 184 -21.01 6.02 18.98
N GLY A 185 -19.77 5.56 19.17
CA GLY A 185 -18.67 6.47 19.52
C GLY A 185 -17.39 5.87 20.11
N GLN A 186 -17.31 4.57 20.39
CA GLN A 186 -16.07 3.96 20.93
C GLN A 186 -15.34 3.16 19.85
N SER A 187 -14.57 3.84 18.99
CA SER A 187 -13.67 3.21 18.02
C SER A 187 -12.18 3.42 18.35
N GLY A 188 -11.84 3.64 19.63
CA GLY A 188 -10.48 3.96 20.08
C GLY A 188 -9.81 2.93 20.99
N ALA A 189 -10.49 1.84 21.40
CA ALA A 189 -9.87 0.83 22.26
C ALA A 189 -8.93 -0.10 21.47
N PRO A 190 -7.68 -0.33 21.93
CA PRO A 190 -6.78 -1.29 21.32
C PRO A 190 -7.42 -2.69 21.30
N MET A 191 -7.30 -3.40 20.18
CA MET A 191 -7.80 -4.78 20.07
C MET A 191 -6.91 -5.72 20.85
N SER A 192 -7.50 -6.75 21.47
CA SER A 192 -6.70 -7.89 21.90
C SER A 192 -6.14 -8.64 20.67
N PRO A 193 -4.98 -9.30 20.76
CA PRO A 193 -4.42 -10.10 19.67
C PRO A 193 -5.42 -11.12 19.10
N ASN A 194 -6.27 -11.68 19.96
CA ASN A 194 -7.31 -12.62 19.57
C ASN A 194 -8.39 -11.94 18.71
N GLN A 195 -8.82 -10.73 19.06
CA GLN A 195 -9.77 -9.96 18.26
C GLN A 195 -9.23 -9.66 16.86
N VAL A 196 -7.95 -9.31 16.73
CA VAL A 196 -7.30 -9.13 15.41
C VAL A 196 -7.40 -10.40 14.59
N LYS A 197 -7.05 -11.55 15.18
CA LYS A 197 -7.10 -12.86 14.51
C LYS A 197 -8.51 -13.22 14.02
N TYR A 198 -9.55 -12.99 14.83
CA TYR A 198 -10.94 -13.24 14.39
C TYR A 198 -11.36 -12.33 13.24
N TYR A 199 -10.98 -11.05 13.24
CA TYR A 199 -11.29 -10.14 12.14
C TYR A 199 -10.52 -10.46 10.85
N GLU A 200 -9.27 -10.95 10.96
CA GLU A 200 -8.51 -11.45 9.82
C GLU A 200 -9.19 -12.67 9.19
N LEU A 201 -9.59 -13.64 10.02
CA LEU A 201 -10.34 -14.81 9.58
C LEU A 201 -11.68 -14.42 8.96
N LEU A 202 -12.40 -13.46 9.54
CA LEU A 202 -13.65 -12.95 9.01
C LEU A 202 -13.46 -12.28 7.63
N ALA A 203 -12.39 -11.50 7.45
CA ALA A 203 -12.06 -10.92 6.15
C ALA A 203 -11.77 -12.01 5.11
N ARG A 204 -10.98 -13.03 5.46
CA ARG A 204 -10.68 -14.18 4.59
C ARG A 204 -11.94 -14.98 4.24
N TYR A 205 -12.82 -15.20 5.21
CA TYR A 205 -14.12 -15.84 5.01
C TYR A 205 -14.96 -15.08 3.98
N TYR A 206 -15.07 -13.76 4.11
CA TYR A 206 -15.81 -12.94 3.15
C TYR A 206 -15.21 -12.96 1.74
N VAL A 207 -13.88 -12.98 1.62
CA VAL A 207 -13.22 -13.15 0.31
C VAL A 207 -13.58 -14.51 -0.31
N LEU A 208 -13.51 -15.59 0.45
CA LEU A 208 -13.86 -16.94 -0.03
C LEU A 208 -15.33 -17.04 -0.48
N LYS A 209 -16.25 -16.39 0.24
CA LYS A 209 -17.67 -16.31 -0.12
C LYS A 209 -17.98 -15.27 -1.21
N ARG A 210 -16.97 -14.65 -1.82
CA ARG A 210 -17.09 -13.56 -2.82
C ARG A 210 -17.86 -12.33 -2.32
N GLN A 211 -17.95 -12.13 -1.00
CA GLN A 211 -18.55 -10.97 -0.37
C GLN A 211 -17.50 -9.87 -0.18
N HIS A 212 -16.97 -9.37 -1.30
CA HIS A 212 -15.80 -8.49 -1.32
C HIS A 212 -16.00 -7.17 -0.55
N MET A 213 -17.22 -6.62 -0.53
CA MET A 213 -17.53 -5.39 0.20
C MET A 213 -17.43 -5.56 1.72
N LEU A 214 -17.93 -6.68 2.27
CA LEU A 214 -17.83 -6.98 3.70
C LEU A 214 -16.38 -7.27 4.11
N ALA A 215 -15.60 -7.90 3.23
CA ALA A 215 -14.16 -8.08 3.42
C ALA A 215 -13.44 -6.72 3.52
N ALA A 216 -13.77 -5.77 2.64
CA ALA A 216 -13.19 -4.42 2.66
C ALA A 216 -13.49 -3.68 3.98
N HIS A 217 -14.72 -3.80 4.49
CA HIS A 217 -15.11 -3.22 5.79
C HIS A 217 -14.36 -3.86 6.98
N ALA A 218 -14.19 -5.17 6.98
CA ALA A 218 -13.43 -5.87 8.02
C ALA A 218 -11.96 -5.42 8.02
N LEU A 219 -11.35 -5.31 6.84
CA LEU A 219 -9.97 -4.84 6.67
C LEU A 219 -9.80 -3.36 7.05
N LEU A 220 -10.78 -2.52 6.75
CA LEU A 220 -10.80 -1.13 7.21
C LEU A 220 -10.80 -1.02 8.73
N ARG A 221 -11.57 -1.88 9.41
CA ARG A 221 -11.63 -1.93 10.88
C ARG A 221 -10.31 -2.39 11.49
N LEU A 222 -9.61 -3.32 10.84
CA LEU A 222 -8.25 -3.74 11.22
C LEU A 222 -7.24 -2.60 11.02
N ALA A 223 -7.32 -1.86 9.91
CA ALA A 223 -6.42 -0.76 9.62
C ALA A 223 -6.58 0.45 10.56
N GLY A 224 -7.80 0.71 11.04
CA GLY A 224 -8.14 1.89 11.81
C GLY A 224 -7.84 1.84 13.31
N ARG A 225 -7.25 0.75 13.85
CA ARG A 225 -7.04 0.60 15.31
C ARG A 225 -5.56 0.67 15.70
N PRO A 226 -5.26 1.22 16.90
CA PRO A 226 -3.89 1.32 17.41
C PRO A 226 -3.27 -0.07 17.54
N SER A 227 -2.02 -0.21 17.09
CA SER A 227 -1.26 -1.45 17.27
C SER A 227 -0.88 -1.52 18.73
N THR A 228 -1.33 -2.54 19.45
CA THR A 228 -0.78 -2.83 20.78
C THR A 228 0.67 -3.26 20.60
N ASP A 229 1.55 -2.69 21.42
CA ASP A 229 2.95 -3.06 21.50
C ASP A 229 3.04 -4.57 21.78
N GLY A 230 3.57 -5.34 20.83
CA GLY A 230 3.57 -6.80 20.91
C GLY A 230 3.51 -7.47 19.55
N ILE A 231 4.53 -7.27 18.72
CA ILE A 231 4.78 -8.12 17.56
C ILE A 231 5.56 -9.37 18.05
N PRO A 232 5.06 -10.59 17.81
CA PRO A 232 5.95 -11.68 17.47
C PRO A 232 5.95 -11.89 15.95
N THR A 233 7.14 -11.65 15.40
CA THR A 233 7.83 -12.39 14.35
C THR A 233 7.20 -12.48 12.94
N LEU A 234 7.92 -11.81 12.04
CA LEU A 234 7.78 -11.71 10.59
C LEU A 234 7.85 -13.03 9.78
N GLU A 235 7.92 -14.22 10.38
CA GLU A 235 8.10 -15.48 9.64
C GLU A 235 6.80 -16.24 9.33
N GLN A 236 5.64 -15.87 9.90
CA GLN A 236 4.36 -16.56 9.63
C GLN A 236 3.38 -15.79 8.73
N ARG A 237 3.74 -14.59 8.26
CA ARG A 237 2.87 -13.76 7.40
C ARG A 237 3.19 -13.87 5.90
N SER A 238 3.77 -15.00 5.49
CA SER A 238 4.10 -15.32 4.09
C SER A 238 2.92 -15.82 3.25
N ILE A 239 1.70 -15.94 3.77
CA ILE A 239 0.57 -16.52 3.02
C ILE A 239 -0.46 -15.43 2.67
N ILE A 240 -0.03 -14.37 2.00
CA ILE A 240 -0.89 -13.60 1.06
C ILE A 240 -0.04 -13.27 -0.18
N TYR A 241 0.64 -14.28 -0.72
CA TYR A 241 1.13 -14.26 -2.10
C TYR A 241 0.45 -15.42 -2.82
N ASP A 242 -0.69 -15.13 -3.46
CA ASP A 242 -1.00 -15.80 -4.74
C ASP A 242 -2.10 -15.18 -5.62
N VAL A 243 -2.47 -13.90 -5.44
CA VAL A 243 -3.37 -13.23 -6.40
C VAL A 243 -3.02 -11.74 -6.56
N LYS A 244 -1.92 -11.44 -7.26
CA LYS A 244 -1.74 -10.30 -8.20
C LYS A 244 -0.27 -10.06 -8.51
N LEU A 245 0.33 -10.97 -9.28
CA LEU A 245 1.64 -10.76 -9.91
C LEU A 245 1.58 -9.92 -11.21
N ASN A 246 0.44 -9.30 -11.54
CA ASN A 246 0.26 -8.65 -12.86
C ASN A 246 -0.13 -7.16 -12.83
N LEU A 247 -0.02 -6.43 -11.70
CA LEU A 247 -0.50 -5.02 -11.68
C LEU A 247 0.37 -3.99 -10.95
N LEU A 248 1.60 -4.30 -10.52
CA LEU A 248 2.49 -3.26 -10.00
C LEU A 248 3.95 -3.51 -10.39
N SER A 249 4.36 -2.94 -11.53
CA SER A 249 5.77 -2.70 -11.85
C SER A 249 6.45 -1.75 -10.85
N ASP A 250 5.66 -0.94 -10.14
CA ASP A 250 6.18 0.16 -9.32
C ASP A 250 6.40 -0.23 -7.85
N MET A 251 5.96 -1.42 -7.42
CA MET A 251 6.14 -1.88 -6.02
C MET A 251 7.45 -2.65 -5.77
N ASN A 252 8.18 -3.04 -6.82
CA ASN A 252 9.39 -3.85 -6.67
C ASN A 252 10.57 -3.07 -6.04
N ASP A 253 10.57 -1.74 -6.10
CA ASP A 253 11.66 -0.93 -5.54
C ASP A 253 11.48 -0.64 -4.04
N ILE A 254 10.23 -0.66 -3.54
CA ILE A 254 9.89 -0.44 -2.13
C ILE A 254 9.88 -1.76 -1.34
N MET A 255 9.55 -2.89 -1.98
CA MET A 255 9.43 -4.18 -1.32
C MET A 255 10.77 -4.82 -0.90
N PHE A 256 11.89 -4.43 -1.49
CA PHE A 256 13.18 -5.11 -1.25
C PHE A 256 14.04 -4.50 -0.12
N LYS A 257 13.63 -3.38 0.51
CA LYS A 257 14.52 -2.63 1.41
C LYS A 257 14.17 -2.55 2.90
N THR A 258 13.06 -3.09 3.41
CA THR A 258 12.72 -2.77 4.81
C THR A 258 12.05 -3.90 5.59
N VAL A 259 12.92 -4.77 6.15
CA VAL A 259 12.62 -5.53 7.37
C VAL A 259 12.59 -4.54 8.53
N LYS A 260 11.44 -4.43 9.22
CA LYS A 260 11.09 -3.54 10.37
C LYS A 260 10.40 -2.20 10.00
N ILE A 261 9.17 -2.25 9.50
CA ILE A 261 8.25 -1.09 9.52
C ILE A 261 7.01 -1.42 10.37
N PRO A 262 6.75 -0.69 11.48
CA PRO A 262 5.55 -0.87 12.34
C PRO A 262 4.21 -0.71 11.60
N HIS A 263 4.18 0.04 10.50
CA HIS A 263 2.99 0.28 9.67
C HIS A 263 2.65 -0.81 8.66
N TRP A 264 3.53 -1.79 8.46
CA TRP A 264 3.37 -2.83 7.44
C TRP A 264 2.01 -3.54 7.48
N PRO A 265 1.48 -3.96 8.66
CA PRO A 265 0.17 -4.63 8.71
C PRO A 265 -0.97 -3.72 8.26
N ARG A 266 -0.97 -2.43 8.65
CA ARG A 266 -2.02 -1.47 8.24
C ARG A 266 -2.01 -1.21 6.74
N CYS A 267 -0.82 -1.08 6.13
CA CYS A 267 -0.67 -0.97 4.68
C CYS A 267 -1.28 -2.18 3.97
N GLN A 268 -0.97 -3.38 4.46
CA GLN A 268 -1.48 -4.61 3.88
C GLN A 268 -3.02 -4.69 3.98
N TYR A 269 -3.61 -4.34 5.12
CA TYR A 269 -5.06 -4.33 5.28
C TYR A 269 -5.74 -3.30 4.38
N LEU A 270 -5.23 -2.06 4.30
CA LEU A 270 -5.82 -1.03 3.43
C LEU A 270 -5.66 -1.38 1.95
N SER A 271 -4.49 -1.87 1.52
CA SER A 271 -4.25 -2.29 0.14
C SER A 271 -5.17 -3.44 -0.27
N ASN A 272 -5.32 -4.44 0.61
CA ASN A 272 -6.27 -5.53 0.40
C ASN A 272 -7.72 -5.01 0.40
N GLY A 273 -8.06 -4.08 1.29
CA GLY A 273 -9.38 -3.45 1.33
C GLY A 273 -9.73 -2.75 0.02
N VAL A 274 -8.81 -1.95 -0.54
CA VAL A 274 -8.96 -1.31 -1.85
C VAL A 274 -9.13 -2.35 -2.96
N LEU A 275 -8.33 -3.42 -2.92
CA LEU A 275 -8.44 -4.51 -3.91
C LEU A 275 -9.83 -5.17 -3.87
N GLN A 276 -10.34 -5.47 -2.67
CA GLN A 276 -11.66 -6.08 -2.53
C GLN A 276 -12.78 -5.11 -2.93
N ALA A 277 -12.70 -3.84 -2.55
CA ALA A 277 -13.66 -2.82 -2.98
C ALA A 277 -13.70 -2.66 -4.51
N LYS A 278 -12.53 -2.66 -5.18
CA LYS A 278 -12.44 -2.66 -6.65
C LYS A 278 -13.06 -3.91 -7.27
N ASN A 279 -12.82 -5.08 -6.69
CA ASN A 279 -13.41 -6.33 -7.17
C ASN A 279 -14.94 -6.33 -7.04
N ALA A 280 -15.49 -5.76 -5.97
CA ALA A 280 -16.93 -5.60 -5.78
C ALA A 280 -17.55 -4.71 -6.88
N ASN A 281 -16.92 -3.57 -7.16
CA ASN A 281 -17.40 -2.64 -8.20
C ASN A 281 -17.33 -3.26 -9.62
N ASN A 282 -16.35 -4.12 -9.88
CA ASN A 282 -16.23 -4.82 -11.16
C ASN A 282 -17.26 -5.95 -11.32
N SER A 283 -17.66 -6.62 -10.23
CA SER A 283 -18.67 -7.69 -10.27
C SER A 283 -20.10 -7.19 -10.44
N ASP A 284 -20.38 -5.96 -9.99
CA ASP A 284 -21.73 -5.37 -9.98
C ASP A 284 -22.11 -4.69 -11.31
N GLY A 285 -21.16 -4.58 -12.26
CA GLY A 285 -21.39 -4.01 -13.59
C GLY A 285 -22.37 -4.77 -14.49
N LEU A 286 -22.95 -5.89 -14.01
CA LEU A 286 -23.89 -6.73 -14.77
C LEU A 286 -25.33 -6.66 -14.26
N VAL A 287 -25.61 -6.05 -13.10
CA VAL A 287 -26.98 -5.91 -12.57
C VAL A 287 -27.22 -4.48 -12.12
N GLY A 288 -28.22 -3.84 -12.72
CA GLY A 288 -28.52 -2.44 -12.46
C GLY A 288 -29.06 -2.15 -11.06
N SER A 289 -28.64 -0.99 -10.56
CA SER A 289 -29.39 -0.01 -9.76
C SER A 289 -29.16 0.10 -8.24
N THR A 290 -29.02 1.36 -7.82
CA THR A 290 -29.19 1.96 -6.47
C THR A 290 -28.12 1.77 -5.38
N GLN A 291 -27.32 0.71 -5.38
CA GLN A 291 -26.29 0.50 -4.34
C GLN A 291 -24.92 1.17 -4.60
N SER A 292 -24.71 1.75 -5.79
CA SER A 292 -23.39 2.22 -6.24
C SER A 292 -22.80 3.38 -5.43
N SER A 293 -23.64 4.24 -4.81
CA SER A 293 -23.16 5.47 -4.16
C SER A 293 -22.45 5.24 -2.81
N SER A 294 -22.90 4.27 -2.01
CA SER A 294 -22.23 3.89 -0.75
C SER A 294 -20.91 3.17 -1.02
N ASP A 295 -20.88 2.39 -2.09
CA ASP A 295 -19.81 1.46 -2.41
C ASP A 295 -18.64 2.18 -3.11
N THR A 296 -18.93 3.20 -3.93
CA THR A 296 -17.93 4.16 -4.39
C THR A 296 -17.35 4.98 -3.23
N GLY A 297 -18.19 5.42 -2.29
CA GLY A 297 -17.75 6.20 -1.13
C GLY A 297 -16.78 5.43 -0.22
N LEU A 298 -16.98 4.11 -0.04
CA LEU A 298 -16.03 3.28 0.71
C LEU A 298 -14.68 3.16 -0.01
N LEU A 299 -14.70 2.95 -1.32
CA LEU A 299 -13.49 2.85 -2.13
C LEU A 299 -12.68 4.15 -2.04
N ASP A 300 -13.32 5.30 -2.24
CA ASP A 300 -12.68 6.62 -2.15
C ASP A 300 -12.09 6.85 -0.74
N MET A 301 -12.82 6.46 0.31
CA MET A 301 -12.31 6.53 1.68
C MET A 301 -11.09 5.63 1.91
N LEU A 302 -11.11 4.40 1.38
CA LEU A 302 -10.00 3.44 1.50
C LEU A 302 -8.76 3.92 0.74
N GLU A 303 -8.93 4.40 -0.48
CA GLU A 303 -7.85 4.99 -1.28
C GLU A 303 -7.30 6.24 -0.61
N GLY A 304 -8.16 7.09 -0.05
CA GLY A 304 -7.75 8.26 0.71
C GLY A 304 -6.94 7.92 1.95
N LYS A 305 -7.39 6.94 2.76
CA LYS A 305 -6.64 6.47 3.93
C LYS A 305 -5.32 5.82 3.55
N LEU A 306 -5.27 5.05 2.47
CA LEU A 306 -4.05 4.45 1.96
C LEU A 306 -3.04 5.51 1.53
N ALA A 307 -3.50 6.57 0.85
CA ALA A 307 -2.64 7.69 0.47
C ALA A 307 -2.07 8.43 1.70
N VAL A 308 -2.90 8.71 2.71
CA VAL A 308 -2.43 9.33 3.97
C VAL A 308 -1.39 8.45 4.67
N LEU A 309 -1.61 7.13 4.72
CA LEU A 309 -0.64 6.20 5.31
C LEU A 309 0.68 6.17 4.51
N ARG A 310 0.63 6.25 3.18
CA ARG A 310 1.83 6.36 2.34
C ARG A 310 2.60 7.65 2.64
N PHE A 311 1.92 8.79 2.81
CA PHE A 311 2.57 10.03 3.23
C PHE A 311 3.22 9.89 4.60
N GLN A 312 2.54 9.27 5.56
CA GLN A 312 3.08 9.02 6.88
C GLN A 312 4.35 8.16 6.85
N ILE A 313 4.37 7.09 6.06
CA ILE A 313 5.57 6.25 5.88
C ILE A 313 6.71 7.04 5.24
N LYS A 314 6.42 7.77 4.16
CA LYS A 314 7.42 8.60 3.47
C LYS A 314 8.02 9.65 4.40
N ILE A 315 7.20 10.36 5.17
CA ILE A 315 7.66 11.35 6.16
C ILE A 315 8.54 10.66 7.20
N LYS A 316 8.12 9.50 7.70
CA LYS A 316 8.88 8.74 8.69
C LYS A 316 10.28 8.36 8.18
N GLU A 317 10.36 7.79 6.97
CA GLU A 317 11.63 7.39 6.35
C GLU A 317 12.58 8.59 6.16
N GLU A 318 12.05 9.73 5.72
CA GLU A 318 12.84 10.97 5.59
C GLU A 318 13.33 11.49 6.96
N LEU A 319 12.51 11.42 8.01
CA LEU A 319 12.91 11.79 9.37
C LEU A 319 13.99 10.85 9.93
N GLU A 320 13.87 9.54 9.69
CA GLU A 320 14.88 8.55 10.06
C GLU A 320 16.20 8.77 9.30
N ALA A 321 16.14 9.12 8.02
CA ALA A 321 17.31 9.48 7.22
C ALA A 321 18.00 10.76 7.74
N MET A 322 17.22 11.78 8.10
CA MET A 322 17.74 13.01 8.72
C MET A 322 18.42 12.73 10.07
N ALA A 323 17.82 11.90 10.90
CA ALA A 323 18.40 11.50 12.19
C ALA A 323 19.72 10.72 12.00
N SER A 324 19.76 9.81 11.01
CA SER A 324 20.93 8.96 10.73
C SER A 324 22.11 9.74 10.15
N SER A 325 21.85 10.76 9.31
CA SER A 325 22.89 11.61 8.72
C SER A 325 23.73 12.35 9.79
N SER A 326 23.12 12.69 10.93
CA SER A 326 23.79 13.38 12.04
C SER A 326 24.69 12.46 12.89
N GLU A 327 24.40 11.15 12.97
CA GLU A 327 25.20 10.19 13.75
C GLU A 327 26.56 9.87 13.08
N VAL A 328 26.59 9.91 11.75
CA VAL A 328 27.82 9.70 10.95
C VAL A 328 28.83 10.84 11.15
N LEU A 329 28.34 12.08 11.31
CA LEU A 329 29.20 13.24 11.58
C LEU A 329 29.81 13.20 12.99
N HIS A 330 29.07 12.70 13.98
CA HIS A 330 29.56 12.57 15.37
C HIS A 330 30.57 11.44 15.55
N SER A 331 30.38 10.29 14.88
CA SER A 331 31.33 9.17 14.93
C SER A 331 32.68 9.50 14.27
N THR A 332 32.68 10.40 13.28
CA THR A 332 33.91 10.86 12.61
C THR A 332 34.63 11.96 13.41
N SER A 333 33.89 12.89 14.03
CA SER A 333 34.47 14.00 14.83
C SER A 333 35.10 13.54 16.15
N ASN A 334 34.63 12.44 16.75
CA ASN A 334 35.21 11.92 17.99
C ASN A 334 36.61 11.27 17.81
N SER A 335 37.17 11.29 16.60
CA SER A 335 38.49 10.70 16.28
C SER A 335 39.62 11.73 16.11
N VAL A 336 39.35 13.04 16.18
CA VAL A 336 40.38 14.07 16.03
C VAL A 336 40.37 15.01 17.23
N GLU A 337 41.36 14.82 18.10
CA GLU A 337 41.61 15.63 19.27
C GLU A 337 42.17 17.02 18.89
N ASN A 338 41.70 18.05 19.60
CA ASN A 338 42.25 19.40 19.76
C ASN A 338 42.11 20.42 18.60
N GLY A 339 41.22 21.39 18.82
CA GLY A 339 41.24 22.69 18.15
C GLY A 339 39.89 23.40 18.19
N LEU A 340 39.84 24.58 18.83
CA LEU A 340 38.70 25.48 19.00
C LEU A 340 37.80 25.62 17.74
N VAL A 341 36.53 25.18 17.80
CA VAL A 341 35.49 25.41 16.77
C VAL A 341 34.16 25.77 17.47
N PRO A 342 33.30 26.65 16.92
CA PRO A 342 32.18 27.26 17.67
C PRO A 342 31.10 26.23 18.01
N GLU A 343 30.81 26.06 19.31
CA GLU A 343 29.86 25.06 19.86
C GLU A 343 28.37 25.29 19.47
N THR A 344 28.05 26.39 18.78
CA THR A 344 26.65 26.78 18.54
C THR A 344 26.00 26.11 17.32
N SER A 345 26.73 25.66 16.32
CA SER A 345 26.13 25.00 15.14
C SER A 345 25.93 23.49 15.34
N SER A 346 26.89 22.81 15.97
CA SER A 346 26.84 21.36 16.21
C SER A 346 25.75 20.94 17.20
N THR A 347 25.48 21.78 18.21
CA THR A 347 24.44 21.53 19.22
C THR A 347 23.02 21.70 18.65
N VAL A 348 22.81 22.63 17.72
CA VAL A 348 21.52 22.85 17.05
C VAL A 348 21.18 21.69 16.10
N ASP A 349 22.16 21.18 15.35
CA ASP A 349 21.96 20.04 14.45
C ASP A 349 21.67 18.74 15.22
N ALA A 350 22.33 18.51 16.36
CA ALA A 350 22.07 17.35 17.22
C ALA A 350 20.64 17.39 17.83
N ASN A 351 20.19 18.57 18.27
CA ASN A 351 18.83 18.74 18.79
C ASN A 351 17.78 18.54 17.70
N PHE A 352 18.03 19.01 16.47
CA PHE A 352 17.15 18.79 15.33
C PHE A 352 17.07 17.31 14.93
N ALA A 353 18.19 16.59 14.92
CA ALA A 353 18.23 15.16 14.64
C ALA A 353 17.50 14.32 15.71
N ASN A 354 17.64 14.70 16.99
CA ASN A 354 16.91 14.06 18.09
C ASN A 354 15.39 14.30 17.96
N ALA A 355 14.97 15.53 17.66
CA ALA A 355 13.57 15.85 17.41
C ALA A 355 13.01 15.05 16.20
N ALA A 356 13.80 14.87 15.13
CA ALA A 356 13.43 14.05 13.99
C ALA A 356 13.21 12.58 14.39
N ARG A 357 14.11 12.02 15.21
CA ARG A 357 14.00 10.64 15.70
C ARG A 357 12.76 10.44 16.58
N GLU A 358 12.49 11.37 17.50
CA GLU A 358 11.30 11.32 18.35
C GLU A 358 10.01 11.38 17.53
N LYS A 359 9.95 12.28 16.54
CA LYS A 359 8.79 12.41 15.65
C LYS A 359 8.61 11.20 14.74
N ALA A 360 9.69 10.57 14.27
CA ALA A 360 9.61 9.31 13.52
C ALA A 360 9.05 8.16 14.37
N ASN A 361 9.42 8.10 15.65
CA ASN A 361 8.86 7.13 16.60
C ASN A 361 7.38 7.40 16.86
N GLU A 362 6.99 8.67 17.04
CA GLU A 362 5.58 9.07 17.22
C GLU A 362 4.71 8.61 16.04
N LEU A 363 5.19 8.77 14.81
CA LEU A 363 4.46 8.33 13.61
C LEU A 363 4.19 6.82 13.63
N SER A 364 5.02 6.00 14.27
CA SER A 364 4.86 4.53 14.30
C SER A 364 3.61 4.04 15.05
N SER A 365 3.08 4.86 15.97
CA SER A 365 1.97 4.49 16.85
C SER A 365 0.62 4.54 16.12
N ASP A 366 0.20 5.72 15.67
CA ASP A 366 -1.15 5.99 15.17
C ASP A 366 -1.15 6.64 13.79
N LEU A 367 -2.21 6.35 13.01
CA LEU A 367 -2.44 7.04 11.74
C LEU A 367 -2.85 8.49 12.03
N LYS A 368 -2.04 9.43 11.58
CA LYS A 368 -2.30 10.86 11.72
C LYS A 368 -3.19 11.35 10.57
N SER A 369 -3.92 12.44 10.80
CA SER A 369 -4.66 13.11 9.72
C SER A 369 -3.69 13.80 8.74
N ILE A 370 -4.13 14.01 7.49
CA ILE A 370 -3.32 14.72 6.49
C ILE A 370 -2.92 16.12 6.95
N THR A 371 -3.81 16.82 7.66
CA THR A 371 -3.55 18.17 8.19
C THR A 371 -2.49 18.16 9.30
N GLN A 372 -2.51 17.14 10.17
CA GLN A 372 -1.46 16.96 11.18
C GLN A 372 -0.12 16.62 10.53
N LEU A 373 -0.10 15.66 9.60
CA LEU A 373 1.11 15.31 8.86
C LEU A 373 1.74 16.54 8.17
N TYR A 374 0.92 17.45 7.64
CA TYR A 374 1.42 18.65 6.96
C TYR A 374 2.00 19.65 7.97
N ASN A 375 1.21 20.04 8.98
CA ASN A 375 1.57 21.14 9.89
C ASN A 375 2.57 20.76 10.97
N GLU A 376 2.51 19.53 11.49
CA GLU A 376 3.32 19.09 12.64
C GLU A 376 4.59 18.33 12.22
N TYR A 377 4.65 17.83 10.98
CA TYR A 377 5.77 17.01 10.49
C TYR A 377 6.38 17.56 9.20
N ALA A 378 5.62 17.66 8.11
CA ALA A 378 6.21 18.00 6.82
C ALA A 378 6.79 19.43 6.77
N VAL A 379 6.05 20.44 7.26
CA VAL A 379 6.50 21.84 7.28
C VAL A 379 7.66 22.07 8.26
N PRO A 380 7.62 21.65 9.54
CA PRO A 380 8.71 21.88 10.49
C PRO A 380 10.04 21.25 10.06
N PHE A 381 10.00 20.09 9.41
CA PHE A 381 11.19 19.40 8.90
C PHE A 381 11.53 19.75 7.44
N LYS A 382 10.85 20.75 6.86
CA LYS A 382 11.14 21.29 5.51
C LYS A 382 11.08 20.21 4.41
N LEU A 383 10.14 19.27 4.53
CA LEU A 383 9.90 18.18 3.58
C LEU A 383 9.04 18.67 2.39
N TRP A 384 9.51 19.69 1.68
CA TRP A 384 8.70 20.41 0.70
C TRP A 384 8.22 19.55 -0.49
N GLU A 385 8.98 18.53 -0.91
CA GLU A 385 8.51 17.58 -1.93
C GLU A 385 7.22 16.87 -1.46
N THR A 386 7.21 16.42 -0.20
CA THR A 386 6.06 15.75 0.41
C THR A 386 4.92 16.72 0.69
N CYS A 387 5.23 17.96 1.12
CA CYS A 387 4.23 19.03 1.26
C CYS A 387 3.45 19.26 -0.04
N LEU A 388 4.14 19.33 -1.19
CA LEU A 388 3.48 19.51 -2.49
C LEU A 388 2.56 18.33 -2.80
N GLU A 389 3.06 17.09 -2.70
CA GLU A 389 2.25 15.90 -2.96
C GLU A 389 0.98 15.85 -2.10
N MET A 390 1.08 16.24 -0.83
CA MET A 390 -0.06 16.32 0.09
C MET A 390 -1.06 17.41 -0.31
N LEU A 391 -0.59 18.60 -0.70
CA LEU A 391 -1.46 19.70 -1.16
C LEU A 391 -2.23 19.32 -2.44
N TYR A 392 -1.54 18.68 -3.39
CA TYR A 392 -2.17 18.18 -4.61
C TYR A 392 -3.18 17.06 -4.32
N PHE A 393 -2.83 16.13 -3.43
CA PHE A 393 -3.76 15.08 -3.01
C PHE A 393 -5.01 15.65 -2.31
N ALA A 394 -4.86 16.68 -1.48
CA ALA A 394 -5.96 17.35 -0.80
C ALA A 394 -6.75 18.32 -1.70
N ASN A 395 -6.43 18.38 -3.01
CA ASN A 395 -7.05 19.24 -4.01
C ASN A 395 -6.97 20.75 -3.70
N TYR A 396 -5.88 21.20 -3.05
CA TYR A 396 -5.54 22.62 -2.85
C TYR A 396 -5.04 23.30 -4.15
N SER A 397 -5.24 22.68 -5.31
CA SER A 397 -4.91 23.26 -6.62
C SER A 397 -5.99 24.23 -7.14
N ALA A 398 -7.12 24.37 -6.44
CA ALA A 398 -8.19 25.31 -6.76
C ALA A 398 -7.76 26.78 -6.55
N ASP A 399 -8.44 27.71 -7.24
CA ASP A 399 -8.04 29.13 -7.36
C ASP A 399 -7.75 29.87 -6.04
N SER A 400 -8.37 29.47 -4.93
CA SER A 400 -8.16 30.05 -3.60
C SER A 400 -6.78 29.76 -3.01
N ASP A 401 -6.22 28.59 -3.31
CA ASP A 401 -5.07 28.01 -2.60
C ASP A 401 -3.79 27.97 -3.46
N ARG A 402 -3.87 28.53 -4.68
CA ARG A 402 -2.72 28.69 -5.59
C ARG A 402 -1.53 29.39 -4.93
N SER A 403 -1.78 30.29 -3.98
CA SER A 403 -0.73 31.03 -3.26
C SER A 403 0.12 30.13 -2.35
N ILE A 404 -0.47 29.14 -1.70
CA ILE A 404 0.22 28.19 -0.81
C ILE A 404 1.08 27.23 -1.64
N VAL A 405 0.53 26.71 -2.74
CA VAL A 405 1.26 25.85 -3.68
C VAL A 405 2.44 26.60 -4.29
N ARG A 406 2.24 27.86 -4.70
CA ARG A 406 3.28 28.75 -5.20
C ARG A 406 4.41 28.94 -4.19
N GLU A 407 4.07 29.30 -2.96
CA GLU A 407 5.04 29.51 -1.88
C GLU A 407 5.82 28.23 -1.58
N THR A 408 5.14 27.07 -1.59
CA THR A 408 5.78 25.77 -1.35
C THR A 408 6.76 25.41 -2.46
N TRP A 409 6.42 25.65 -3.72
CA TRP A 409 7.36 25.49 -4.85
C TRP A 409 8.57 26.41 -4.72
N ALA A 410 8.37 27.70 -4.39
CA ALA A 410 9.47 28.64 -4.20
C ALA A 410 10.44 28.14 -3.10
N ARG A 411 9.92 27.72 -1.94
CA ARG A 411 10.74 27.16 -0.85
C ARG A 411 11.48 25.89 -1.23
N LEU A 412 10.83 24.98 -1.97
CA LEU A 412 11.47 23.76 -2.46
C LEU A 412 12.65 24.09 -3.39
N LEU A 413 12.44 24.99 -4.34
CA LEU A 413 13.47 25.41 -5.30
C LEU A 413 14.59 26.17 -4.61
N ASP A 414 14.30 27.10 -3.71
CA ASP A 414 15.31 27.84 -2.95
C ASP A 414 16.16 26.91 -2.09
N GLN A 415 15.56 25.89 -1.48
CA GLN A 415 16.27 24.86 -0.74
C GLN A 415 17.18 24.02 -1.65
N ALA A 416 16.71 23.63 -2.83
CA ALA A 416 17.50 22.87 -3.80
C ALA A 416 18.68 23.71 -4.34
N ILE A 417 18.41 24.96 -4.70
CA ILE A 417 19.40 25.93 -5.18
C ILE A 417 20.49 26.18 -4.11
N SER A 418 20.10 26.24 -2.85
CA SER A 418 21.05 26.43 -1.73
C SER A 418 21.93 25.20 -1.49
N ARG A 419 21.45 24.00 -1.81
CA ARG A 419 22.17 22.73 -1.61
C ARG A 419 23.11 22.38 -2.76
N GLY A 420 22.67 22.59 -4.00
CA GLY A 420 23.38 22.09 -5.19
C GLY A 420 23.19 22.92 -6.44
N GLY A 421 22.75 24.19 -6.31
CA GLY A 421 22.59 25.10 -7.44
C GLY A 421 21.40 24.78 -8.34
N ILE A 422 21.43 25.30 -9.56
CA ILE A 422 20.36 25.11 -10.54
C ILE A 422 20.28 23.65 -11.00
N ALA A 423 21.41 22.95 -11.06
CA ALA A 423 21.43 21.52 -11.40
C ALA A 423 20.58 20.67 -10.43
N GLU A 424 20.70 20.89 -9.11
CA GLU A 424 19.89 20.18 -8.11
C GLU A 424 18.42 20.59 -8.17
N ALA A 425 18.12 21.87 -8.41
CA ALA A 425 16.75 22.34 -8.60
C ALA A 425 16.07 21.68 -9.82
N CYS A 426 16.80 21.53 -10.92
CA CYS A 426 16.36 20.79 -12.10
C CYS A 426 16.17 19.29 -11.81
N SER A 427 17.03 18.69 -10.99
CA SER A 427 16.91 17.28 -10.54
C SER A 427 15.64 17.07 -9.71
N VAL A 428 15.39 17.94 -8.74
CA VAL A 428 14.16 17.95 -7.92
C VAL A 428 12.92 18.10 -8.79
N LEU A 429 12.94 19.04 -9.75
CA LEU A 429 11.83 19.24 -10.68
C LEU A 429 11.54 17.99 -11.51
N LYS A 430 12.59 17.30 -12.00
CA LYS A 430 12.45 16.04 -12.73
C LYS A 430 11.89 14.91 -11.87
N ARG A 431 12.21 14.88 -10.57
CA ARG A 431 11.70 13.88 -9.61
C ARG A 431 10.25 14.11 -9.21
N VAL A 432 9.87 15.36 -8.92
CA VAL A 432 8.56 15.72 -8.36
C VAL A 432 7.53 15.97 -9.47
N GLY A 433 7.93 16.66 -10.54
CA GLY A 433 7.04 17.11 -11.62
C GLY A 433 6.15 16.00 -12.21
N PRO A 434 6.70 14.85 -12.63
CA PRO A 434 5.90 13.79 -13.25
C PRO A 434 4.87 13.16 -12.31
N ARG A 435 5.13 13.17 -10.98
CA ARG A 435 4.20 12.64 -9.96
C ARG A 435 2.98 13.55 -9.80
N LEU A 436 3.16 14.85 -9.98
CA LEU A 436 2.13 15.88 -9.82
C LEU A 436 1.42 16.25 -11.12
N TYR A 437 1.94 15.80 -12.28
CA TYR A 437 1.38 16.09 -13.59
C TYR A 437 0.28 15.08 -13.99
N PRO A 438 -1.01 15.48 -14.01
CA PRO A 438 -2.11 14.60 -14.40
C PRO A 438 -2.27 14.45 -15.92
N GLY A 439 -1.61 15.29 -16.73
CA GLY A 439 -1.66 15.22 -18.20
C GLY A 439 -2.09 16.50 -18.91
N ASP A 440 -2.72 17.44 -18.21
CA ASP A 440 -3.43 18.58 -18.81
C ASP A 440 -2.74 19.95 -18.60
N GLY A 441 -1.59 20.01 -17.94
CA GLY A 441 -0.81 21.25 -17.75
C GLY A 441 -1.44 22.29 -16.82
N THR A 442 -2.69 22.12 -16.39
CA THR A 442 -3.41 23.11 -15.57
C THR A 442 -3.03 23.03 -14.09
N VAL A 443 -2.58 21.84 -13.67
CA VAL A 443 -2.30 21.52 -12.26
C VAL A 443 -0.88 21.93 -11.84
N LEU A 444 0.09 21.93 -12.76
CA LEU A 444 1.43 22.46 -12.50
C LEU A 444 1.46 23.96 -12.75
N GLN A 445 1.86 24.74 -11.74
CA GLN A 445 2.09 26.19 -11.86
C GLN A 445 3.40 26.48 -12.62
N LEU A 446 3.44 26.07 -13.89
CA LEU A 446 4.64 26.13 -14.73
C LEU A 446 5.13 27.56 -14.91
N ASP A 447 4.23 28.54 -15.01
CA ASP A 447 4.55 29.96 -15.11
C ASP A 447 5.43 30.44 -13.93
N ILE A 448 5.06 30.05 -12.72
CA ILE A 448 5.79 30.40 -11.49
C ILE A 448 7.13 29.66 -11.42
N ILE A 449 7.14 28.35 -11.69
CA ILE A 449 8.35 27.52 -11.62
C ILE A 449 9.37 28.00 -12.68
N CYS A 450 8.91 28.24 -13.92
CA CYS A 450 9.73 28.78 -15.00
C CYS A 450 10.35 30.12 -14.59
N LEU A 451 9.54 31.07 -14.12
CA LEU A 451 10.03 32.40 -13.77
C LEU A 451 11.06 32.34 -12.63
N HIS A 452 10.82 31.51 -11.61
CA HIS A 452 11.72 31.37 -10.47
C HIS A 452 13.08 30.79 -10.88
N LEU A 453 13.08 29.68 -11.63
CA LEU A 453 14.31 29.02 -12.09
C LEU A 453 15.09 29.88 -13.08
N GLU A 454 14.42 30.55 -14.01
CA GLU A 454 15.10 31.38 -15.01
C GLU A 454 15.72 32.62 -14.37
N LYS A 455 15.05 33.23 -13.40
CA LYS A 455 15.60 34.34 -12.63
C LYS A 455 16.80 33.90 -11.80
N ALA A 456 16.67 32.81 -11.05
CA ALA A 456 17.75 32.28 -10.23
C ALA A 456 18.97 31.85 -11.08
N GLY A 457 18.72 31.23 -12.23
CA GLY A 457 19.76 30.83 -13.17
C GLY A 457 20.49 32.02 -13.78
N LEU A 458 19.77 33.09 -14.14
CA LEU A 458 20.39 34.33 -14.61
C LEU A 458 21.23 35.01 -13.53
N GLU A 459 20.72 35.09 -12.30
CA GLU A 459 21.45 35.70 -11.17
C GLU A 459 22.77 34.97 -10.88
N ARG A 460 22.73 33.63 -10.84
CA ARG A 460 23.93 32.80 -10.60
C ARG A 460 24.94 32.83 -11.74
N LEU A 461 24.45 32.90 -12.98
CA LEU A 461 25.30 33.07 -14.15
C LEU A 461 26.00 34.43 -14.12
N ASN A 462 25.27 35.50 -13.81
CA ASN A 462 25.82 36.85 -13.73
C ASN A 462 26.81 37.02 -12.58
N SER A 463 26.58 36.35 -11.45
CA SER A 463 27.50 36.35 -10.32
C SER A 463 28.73 35.44 -10.53
N GLY A 464 28.75 34.63 -11.61
CA GLY A 464 29.82 33.68 -11.89
C GLY A 464 29.92 32.52 -10.89
N VAL A 465 28.87 32.28 -10.11
CA VAL A 465 28.85 31.25 -9.05
C VAL A 465 28.65 29.85 -9.65
N GLU A 466 27.89 29.76 -10.75
CA GLU A 466 27.55 28.51 -11.42
C GLU A 466 27.48 28.72 -12.94
N SER A 467 28.05 27.80 -13.71
CA SER A 467 27.87 27.75 -15.16
C SER A 467 26.53 27.10 -15.50
N VAL A 468 25.47 27.91 -15.54
CA VAL A 468 24.11 27.42 -15.83
C VAL A 468 23.89 27.35 -17.34
N GLY A 469 23.64 26.16 -17.87
CA GLY A 469 23.32 25.97 -19.28
C GLY A 469 21.99 26.62 -19.66
N ASP A 470 21.85 26.96 -20.94
CA ASP A 470 20.59 27.46 -21.49
C ASP A 470 19.55 26.34 -21.67
N GLU A 471 19.97 25.07 -21.56
CA GLU A 471 19.11 23.90 -21.80
C GLU A 471 18.55 23.30 -20.50
N ASP A 472 19.24 23.49 -19.37
CA ASP A 472 18.99 22.72 -18.14
C ASP A 472 17.55 22.90 -17.62
N VAL A 473 17.09 24.15 -17.56
CA VAL A 473 15.75 24.51 -17.08
C VAL A 473 14.68 24.03 -18.06
N ALA A 474 14.87 24.29 -19.35
CA ALA A 474 13.95 23.87 -20.41
C ALA A 474 13.71 22.35 -20.42
N ARG A 475 14.80 21.56 -20.41
CA ARG A 475 14.71 20.09 -20.39
C ARG A 475 14.06 19.57 -19.11
N ALA A 476 14.36 20.19 -17.97
CA ALA A 476 13.75 19.81 -16.70
C ALA A 476 12.24 20.04 -16.67
N LEU A 477 11.77 21.15 -17.25
CA LEU A 477 10.34 21.48 -17.36
C LEU A 477 9.61 20.51 -18.31
N VAL A 478 10.18 20.22 -19.48
CA VAL A 478 9.59 19.25 -20.43
C VAL A 478 9.50 17.86 -19.80
N PHE A 479 10.55 17.44 -19.08
CA PHE A 479 10.54 16.18 -18.34
C PHE A 479 9.49 16.16 -17.23
N ALA A 480 9.35 17.24 -16.46
CA ALA A 480 8.32 17.38 -15.43
C ALA A 480 6.90 17.18 -15.99
N CYS A 481 6.67 17.59 -17.23
CA CYS A 481 5.41 17.40 -17.96
C CYS A 481 5.35 16.07 -18.74
N LYS A 482 6.15 15.05 -18.38
CA LYS A 482 6.20 13.73 -19.05
C LYS A 482 6.47 13.83 -20.56
N GLY A 483 7.26 14.81 -20.99
CA GLY A 483 7.57 15.05 -22.40
C GLY A 483 6.56 15.94 -23.13
N ALA A 484 5.51 16.43 -22.47
CA ALA A 484 4.57 17.39 -23.06
C ALA A 484 5.21 18.79 -23.14
N ALA A 485 5.71 19.14 -24.33
CA ALA A 485 6.33 20.44 -24.57
C ALA A 485 5.31 21.60 -24.68
N GLU A 486 4.07 21.32 -25.05
CA GLU A 486 3.03 22.34 -25.27
C GLU A 486 2.65 23.12 -24.00
N PRO A 487 2.39 22.49 -22.83
CA PRO A 487 2.15 23.22 -21.58
C PRO A 487 3.32 24.12 -21.16
N VAL A 488 4.55 23.64 -21.35
CA VAL A 488 5.76 24.40 -21.03
C VAL A 488 5.88 25.61 -21.95
N LEU A 489 5.62 25.43 -23.25
CA LEU A 489 5.61 26.52 -24.22
C LEU A 489 4.54 27.57 -23.91
N ASN A 490 3.34 27.15 -23.51
CA ASN A 490 2.26 28.06 -23.12
C ASN A 490 2.65 28.89 -21.88
N ALA A 491 3.34 28.28 -20.91
CA ALA A 491 3.86 29.00 -19.74
C ALA A 491 4.89 30.06 -20.14
N TYR A 492 5.84 29.72 -21.02
CA TYR A 492 6.78 30.70 -21.56
C TYR A 492 6.07 31.81 -22.35
N ASP A 493 5.04 31.48 -23.14
CA ASP A 493 4.30 32.46 -23.92
C ASP A 493 3.56 33.46 -23.03
N GLN A 494 2.91 32.99 -21.95
CA GLN A 494 2.27 33.84 -20.96
C GLN A 494 3.25 34.79 -20.28
N LEU A 495 4.44 34.29 -19.91
CA LEU A 495 5.47 35.10 -19.27
C LEU A 495 6.08 36.13 -20.24
N LEU A 496 6.39 35.73 -21.47
CA LEU A 496 6.98 36.61 -22.48
C LEU A 496 5.99 37.69 -22.98
N SER A 497 4.70 37.35 -23.07
CA SER A 497 3.63 38.29 -23.43
C SER A 497 3.34 39.32 -22.32
N ASN A 498 3.59 38.96 -21.05
CA ASN A 498 3.35 39.84 -19.90
C ASN A 498 4.53 40.78 -19.64
N GLY A 499 4.57 41.90 -20.37
CA GLY A 499 5.63 42.91 -20.28
C GLY A 499 5.85 43.53 -18.89
N ALA A 500 4.86 43.45 -17.99
CA ALA A 500 4.93 43.99 -16.62
C ALA A 500 5.73 43.10 -15.64
N ILE A 501 5.78 41.79 -15.88
CA ILE A 501 6.42 40.81 -14.98
C ILE A 501 7.92 40.67 -15.28
N LEU A 502 8.32 40.92 -16.54
CA LEU A 502 9.67 40.72 -17.05
C LEU A 502 10.30 42.03 -17.56
N PRO A 503 10.75 42.95 -16.70
CA PRO A 503 11.34 44.21 -17.17
C PRO A 503 12.71 44.01 -17.85
N SER A 504 13.51 43.03 -17.43
CA SER A 504 14.91 42.90 -17.88
C SER A 504 15.05 42.23 -19.26
N PRO A 505 15.74 42.84 -20.23
CA PRO A 505 15.94 42.26 -21.56
C PRO A 505 16.82 40.99 -21.53
N ASN A 506 17.75 40.88 -20.57
CA ASN A 506 18.60 39.69 -20.40
C ASN A 506 17.81 38.45 -19.98
N LEU A 507 16.82 38.60 -19.09
CA LEU A 507 15.94 37.49 -18.70
C LEU A 507 15.05 37.06 -19.87
N ARG A 508 14.53 38.00 -20.65
CA ARG A 508 13.80 37.69 -21.89
C ARG A 508 14.68 36.91 -22.87
N LEU A 509 15.93 37.34 -23.09
CA LEU A 509 16.86 36.62 -23.96
C LEU A 509 17.12 35.19 -23.45
N ARG A 510 17.33 35.01 -22.15
CA ARG A 510 17.52 33.68 -21.53
C ARG A 510 16.29 32.79 -21.75
N MET A 511 15.09 33.28 -21.47
CA MET A 511 13.86 32.54 -21.71
C MET A 511 13.68 32.16 -23.18
N LEU A 512 14.06 33.03 -24.12
CA LEU A 512 14.00 32.72 -25.55
C LEU A 512 14.98 31.60 -25.95
N ARG A 513 16.13 31.49 -25.27
CA ARG A 513 17.05 30.34 -25.43
C ARG A 513 16.42 29.05 -24.90
N SER A 514 15.80 29.09 -23.73
CA SER A 514 15.06 27.96 -23.15
C SER A 514 13.90 27.52 -24.05
N VAL A 515 13.15 28.48 -24.61
CA VAL A 515 12.06 28.22 -25.57
C VAL A 515 12.58 27.53 -26.83
N LEU A 516 13.72 27.97 -27.37
CA LEU A 516 14.35 27.31 -28.52
C LEU A 516 14.65 25.84 -28.23
N VAL A 517 15.12 25.53 -27.02
CA VAL A 517 15.37 24.14 -26.57
C VAL A 517 14.06 23.35 -26.49
N VAL A 518 13.00 23.93 -25.90
CA VAL A 518 11.67 23.28 -25.84
C VAL A 518 11.14 22.97 -27.24
N LEU A 519 11.25 23.90 -28.19
CA LEU A 519 10.79 23.68 -29.57
C LEU A 519 11.62 22.61 -30.30
N ARG A 520 12.94 22.55 -30.06
CA ARG A 520 13.80 21.48 -30.58
C ARG A 520 13.41 20.12 -30.03
N GLU A 521 13.14 20.01 -28.73
CA GLU A 521 12.67 18.77 -28.11
C GLU A 521 11.29 18.36 -28.63
N TRP A 522 10.39 19.33 -28.82
CA TRP A 522 9.07 19.07 -29.40
C TRP A 522 9.18 18.56 -30.84
N ALA A 523 10.03 19.20 -31.65
CA ALA A 523 10.31 18.74 -33.01
C ALA A 523 10.86 17.31 -32.99
N MET A 524 11.85 17.01 -32.16
CA MET A 524 12.46 15.68 -32.04
C MET A 524 11.47 14.59 -31.61
N SER A 525 10.54 14.90 -30.71
CA SER A 525 9.47 13.98 -30.29
C SER A 525 8.58 13.56 -31.47
N ILE A 526 8.31 14.46 -32.42
CA ILE A 526 7.50 14.16 -33.62
C ILE A 526 8.24 13.17 -34.54
N TYR A 527 9.58 13.25 -34.62
CA TYR A 527 10.40 12.35 -35.43
C TYR A 527 10.62 10.99 -34.76
N SER A 528 10.79 10.92 -33.44
CA SER A 528 10.97 9.65 -32.72
C SER A 528 9.73 8.76 -32.79
N HIS A 529 8.53 9.35 -32.72
CA HIS A 529 7.26 8.67 -32.98
C HIS A 529 7.15 8.08 -34.40
N ARG A 530 8.00 8.53 -35.33
CA ARG A 530 8.11 8.01 -36.70
C ARG A 530 9.09 6.84 -36.84
N MET A 531 10.13 6.77 -35.98
CA MET A 531 11.14 5.71 -35.99
C MET A 531 10.78 4.51 -35.09
N GLY A 532 9.99 4.72 -34.02
CA GLY A 532 9.63 3.68 -33.04
C GLY A 532 8.64 2.60 -33.48
N THR A 533 8.18 2.58 -34.74
CA THR A 533 7.30 1.52 -35.29
C THR A 533 7.97 0.67 -36.37
N GLY A 534 9.29 0.68 -36.44
CA GLY A 534 10.10 -0.10 -37.38
C GLY A 534 10.60 -1.44 -36.82
N ALA A 535 9.72 -2.30 -36.29
CA ALA A 535 10.02 -3.73 -36.18
C ALA A 535 9.40 -4.43 -37.41
N PRO A 536 10.20 -4.93 -38.38
CA PRO A 536 9.68 -5.59 -39.57
C PRO A 536 9.22 -7.00 -39.18
N GLY A 537 8.00 -7.13 -38.65
CA GLY A 537 7.50 -8.44 -38.25
C GLY A 537 6.10 -8.51 -37.65
N SER A 538 5.38 -7.40 -37.43
CA SER A 538 4.01 -7.47 -36.91
C SER A 538 3.13 -6.38 -37.49
N SER A 539 2.72 -6.58 -38.73
CA SER A 539 1.57 -5.89 -39.32
C SER A 539 0.75 -6.90 -40.08
N LEU A 540 0.02 -7.72 -39.33
CA LEU A 540 -1.10 -8.48 -39.86
C LEU A 540 -2.31 -8.22 -38.95
N LEU A 541 -3.32 -7.60 -39.58
CA LEU A 541 -4.75 -7.61 -39.23
C LEU A 541 -5.23 -6.62 -38.14
N LEU A 542 -5.50 -5.36 -38.52
CA LEU A 542 -6.84 -4.71 -38.48
C LEU A 542 -6.76 -3.19 -38.84
N GLY A 543 -7.54 -2.74 -39.83
CA GLY A 543 -8.07 -1.37 -39.93
C GLY A 543 -7.17 -0.25 -40.48
N GLY A 544 -7.29 0.05 -41.78
CA GLY A 544 -6.56 1.12 -42.51
C GLY A 544 -6.97 2.58 -42.22
N GLY A 545 -7.32 2.94 -40.99
CA GLY A 545 -7.73 4.32 -40.60
C GLY A 545 -6.64 5.15 -39.91
N PHE A 546 -5.67 4.53 -39.24
CA PHE A 546 -4.80 5.22 -38.27
C PHE A 546 -3.56 5.93 -38.84
N SER A 547 -3.22 5.73 -40.13
CA SER A 547 -1.98 6.27 -40.73
C SER A 547 -2.13 7.71 -41.25
N LEU A 548 -3.31 8.06 -41.79
CA LEU A 548 -3.57 9.39 -42.35
C LEU A 548 -3.81 10.45 -41.26
N GLU A 549 -4.58 10.11 -40.21
CA GLU A 549 -4.80 11.02 -39.08
C GLU A 549 -3.51 11.35 -38.34
N ARG A 550 -2.61 10.37 -38.16
CA ARG A 550 -1.32 10.57 -37.48
C ARG A 550 -0.35 11.43 -38.31
N THR A 551 -0.38 11.31 -39.64
CA THR A 551 0.43 12.17 -40.53
C THR A 551 -0.12 13.59 -40.61
N VAL A 552 -1.44 13.77 -40.67
CA VAL A 552 -2.09 15.09 -40.63
C VAL A 552 -1.87 15.78 -39.28
N ALA A 553 -2.01 15.08 -38.16
CA ALA A 553 -1.72 15.61 -36.83
C ALA A 553 -0.25 16.03 -36.68
N SER A 554 0.69 15.23 -37.21
CA SER A 554 2.11 15.58 -37.22
C SER A 554 2.44 16.79 -38.12
N GLN A 555 1.65 17.06 -39.15
CA GLN A 555 1.78 18.25 -39.98
C GLN A 555 1.26 19.49 -39.23
N GLY A 556 0.08 19.40 -38.60
CA GLY A 556 -0.48 20.50 -37.82
C GLY A 556 0.41 20.95 -36.66
N ILE A 557 1.09 20.01 -35.99
CA ILE A 557 2.07 20.34 -34.94
C ILE A 557 3.31 21.02 -35.54
N ARG A 558 3.82 20.56 -36.69
CA ARG A 558 4.95 21.20 -37.38
C ARG A 558 4.63 22.64 -37.79
N ASP A 559 3.45 22.87 -38.36
CA ASP A 559 3.00 24.20 -38.74
C ASP A 559 2.87 25.12 -37.52
N LYS A 560 2.42 24.58 -36.37
CA LYS A 560 2.38 25.29 -35.08
C LYS A 560 3.79 25.65 -34.58
N ILE A 561 4.75 24.73 -34.62
CA ILE A 561 6.15 24.99 -34.23
C ILE A 561 6.75 26.08 -35.12
N THR A 562 6.55 25.99 -36.44
CA THR A 562 7.04 27.00 -37.41
C THR A 562 6.44 28.38 -37.16
N SER A 563 5.12 28.46 -36.92
CA SER A 563 4.44 29.72 -36.60
C SER A 563 4.99 30.35 -35.32
N VAL A 564 5.17 29.54 -34.27
CA VAL A 564 5.70 29.99 -32.99
C VAL A 564 7.17 30.42 -33.09
N ALA A 565 8.01 29.67 -33.81
CA ALA A 565 9.41 30.02 -34.06
C ALA A 565 9.53 31.36 -34.79
N ASN A 566 8.67 31.60 -35.79
CA ASN A 566 8.60 32.88 -36.50
C ASN A 566 8.23 34.04 -35.58
N ARG A 567 7.23 33.85 -34.70
CA ARG A 567 6.87 34.86 -33.69
C ARG A 567 8.05 35.19 -32.78
N TYR A 568 8.74 34.19 -32.24
CA TYR A 568 9.89 34.44 -31.36
C TYR A 568 11.10 35.04 -32.08
N MET A 569 11.31 34.74 -33.36
CA MET A 569 12.33 35.43 -34.16
C MET A 569 12.08 36.94 -34.25
N THR A 570 10.82 37.36 -34.35
CA THR A 570 10.48 38.79 -34.31
C THR A 570 10.72 39.41 -32.93
N GLU A 571 10.44 38.67 -31.85
CA GLU A 571 10.71 39.12 -30.48
C GLU A 571 12.21 39.24 -30.19
N VAL A 572 13.05 38.30 -30.65
CA VAL A 572 14.52 38.39 -30.53
C VAL A 572 15.05 39.68 -31.18
N ARG A 573 14.52 40.05 -32.35
CA ARG A 573 14.90 41.28 -33.07
C ARG A 573 14.44 42.57 -32.37
N ARG A 574 13.39 42.50 -31.56
CA ARG A 574 12.83 43.65 -30.80
C ARG A 574 13.60 43.91 -29.49
N LEU A 575 14.43 42.98 -29.04
CA LEU A 575 15.24 43.16 -27.83
C LEU A 575 16.31 44.23 -28.03
N ALA A 576 16.38 45.20 -27.11
CA ALA A 576 17.41 46.22 -27.07
C ALA A 576 18.73 45.67 -26.48
N LEU A 577 19.31 44.65 -27.13
CA LEU A 577 20.57 44.01 -26.75
C LEU A 577 21.58 43.99 -27.90
N PRO A 578 22.89 43.87 -27.62
CA PRO A 578 23.91 43.78 -28.66
C PRO A 578 23.69 42.60 -29.60
N GLN A 579 23.88 42.81 -30.90
CA GLN A 579 23.69 41.78 -31.92
C GLN A 579 24.57 40.53 -31.68
N SER A 580 25.75 40.68 -31.07
CA SER A 580 26.60 39.54 -30.71
C SER A 580 25.94 38.53 -29.75
N GLN A 581 24.93 38.94 -28.97
CA GLN A 581 24.25 38.08 -28.01
C GLN A 581 22.94 37.50 -28.54
N THR A 582 22.28 38.20 -29.46
CA THR A 582 20.97 37.83 -30.02
C THR A 582 21.08 37.00 -31.31
N GLU A 583 22.17 37.17 -32.07
CA GLU A 583 22.39 36.50 -33.36
C GLU A 583 22.38 34.97 -33.25
N ALA A 584 23.00 34.41 -32.20
CA ALA A 584 23.04 32.97 -31.99
C ALA A 584 21.63 32.37 -31.77
N VAL A 585 20.79 33.07 -31.02
CA VAL A 585 19.41 32.65 -30.73
C VAL A 585 18.53 32.79 -31.97
N TYR A 586 18.67 33.90 -32.70
CA TYR A 586 17.98 34.14 -33.96
C TYR A 586 18.33 33.06 -35.01
N ARG A 587 19.62 32.74 -35.16
CA ARG A 587 20.09 31.66 -36.04
C ARG A 587 19.51 30.31 -35.63
N GLY A 588 19.48 30.01 -34.33
CA GLY A 588 18.93 28.76 -33.83
C GLY A 588 17.45 28.54 -34.17
N PHE A 589 16.62 29.58 -34.11
CA PHE A 589 15.22 29.50 -34.56
C PHE A 589 15.10 29.34 -36.07
N LYS A 590 15.96 30.02 -36.84
CA LYS A 590 15.99 29.88 -38.31
C LYS A 590 16.40 28.48 -38.74
N GLU A 591 17.43 27.90 -38.12
CA GLU A 591 17.86 26.51 -38.36
C GLU A 591 16.73 25.51 -38.03
N LEU A 592 15.99 25.76 -36.95
CA LEU A 592 14.83 24.93 -36.59
C LEU A 592 13.74 25.00 -37.66
N GLU A 593 13.38 26.20 -38.14
CA GLU A 593 12.42 26.36 -39.24
C GLU A 593 12.87 25.62 -40.51
N GLU A 594 14.12 25.81 -40.93
CA GLU A 594 14.70 25.15 -42.12
C GLU A 594 14.68 23.61 -41.98
N SER A 595 14.95 23.09 -40.78
CA SER A 595 14.94 21.65 -40.48
C SER A 595 13.54 21.02 -40.48
N LEU A 596 12.49 21.81 -40.20
CA LEU A 596 11.10 21.35 -40.27
C LEU A 596 10.56 21.32 -41.70
N ILE A 597 11.14 22.15 -42.59
CA ILE A 597 10.82 22.22 -44.02
C ILE A 597 11.56 21.11 -44.80
N SER A 598 12.78 20.75 -44.40
CA SER A 598 13.60 19.73 -45.07
C SER A 598 13.72 18.43 -44.24
N PRO A 599 13.10 17.30 -44.64
CA PRO A 599 13.07 16.08 -43.83
C PRO A 599 14.41 15.31 -43.69
N HIS A 600 15.53 15.81 -44.26
CA HIS A 600 16.81 15.10 -44.32
C HIS A 600 17.94 15.70 -43.45
N SER A 601 17.71 16.75 -42.67
CA SER A 601 18.79 17.53 -42.03
C SER A 601 18.93 17.40 -40.50
N PHE A 602 18.31 16.41 -39.85
CA PHE A 602 18.38 16.28 -38.38
C PHE A 602 19.50 15.40 -37.81
N ASN A 603 20.41 14.85 -38.64
CA ASN A 603 21.59 14.08 -38.18
C ASN A 603 22.68 14.94 -37.49
N ARG A 604 22.36 16.15 -37.02
CA ARG A 604 23.33 17.13 -36.49
C ARG A 604 22.92 17.87 -35.22
N PHE A 605 21.83 17.47 -34.57
CA PHE A 605 21.43 18.00 -33.26
C PHE A 605 21.71 17.02 -32.14
#